data_AF-A0A7X9PFZ5-F1
#
_entry.id   AF-A0A7X9PFZ5-F1
#
_cell.length_a   1.000
_cell.length_b   1.000
_cell.length_c   1.000
_cell.angle_alpha   90.00
_cell.angle_beta   90.00
_cell.angle_gamma   90.00
#
_symmetry.space_group_name_H-M   'P 1'
#
loop_
_entity.id
_entity.type
_entity.pdbx_description
1 polymer ?
#
loop_
_entity_poly.entity_id
_entity_poly.type
_entity_poly.pdbx_seq_one_letter_code
_entity_poly.pdbx_strand_id
1 'polypeptide(L)'
;NNFSNKAKNVLLHLDWTGIKSDDLDVFARMTRGKRAETLEKLYNKFNTDKTGFLMPFFGVLANDNGGCRGPKKKFYSPDNEYTCKDEDVINKILAGTKN
;
A
#
# COMPACT_ATOMS: atom_id res chain seq x y z
N ASN A 1 -28.92 2.54 13.47
CA ASN A 1 -28.19 1.41 12.82
C ASN A 1 -26.69 1.66 12.94
N ASN A 2 -25.97 0.85 13.72
CA ASN A 2 -24.51 0.94 13.78
C ASN A 2 -23.89 -0.24 13.03
N PHE A 3 -23.60 -0.03 11.74
CA PHE A 3 -23.06 -1.07 10.86
C PHE A 3 -21.64 -1.50 11.26
N SER A 4 -20.87 -0.63 11.92
CA SER A 4 -19.50 -0.95 12.35
C SER A 4 -19.47 -2.12 13.34
N ASN A 5 -20.42 -2.20 14.27
CA ASN A 5 -20.53 -3.28 15.25
C ASN A 5 -20.86 -4.65 14.62
N LYS A 6 -21.28 -4.69 13.34
CA LYS A 6 -21.57 -5.93 12.61
C LYS A 6 -20.38 -6.42 11.77
N ALA A 7 -19.35 -5.60 11.59
CA ALA A 7 -18.16 -5.99 10.84
C ALA A 7 -17.32 -6.95 11.69
N LYS A 8 -17.04 -8.14 11.14
CA LYS A 8 -16.20 -9.15 11.80
C LYS A 8 -14.71 -8.83 11.65
N ASN A 9 -14.31 -8.41 10.45
CA ASN A 9 -12.97 -7.99 10.09
C ASN A 9 -13.06 -6.75 9.20
N VAL A 10 -12.12 -5.82 9.35
CA VAL A 10 -11.98 -4.61 8.53
C VAL A 10 -10.62 -4.63 7.86
N LEU A 11 -10.58 -4.46 6.54
CA LEU A 11 -9.33 -4.30 5.80
C LEU A 11 -9.21 -2.85 5.34
N LEU A 12 -8.10 -2.22 5.69
CA LEU A 12 -7.71 -0.91 5.15
C LEU A 12 -6.74 -1.12 3.99
N HIS A 13 -6.90 -0.31 2.96
CA HIS A 13 -5.96 -0.25 1.84
C HIS A 13 -5.75 1.21 1.46
N LEU A 14 -4.68 1.47 0.71
CA LEU A 14 -4.50 2.75 0.02
C LEU A 14 -5.52 2.80 -1.12
N ASP A 15 -6.34 3.85 -1.16
CA ASP A 15 -7.26 4.08 -2.27
C ASP A 15 -6.48 4.27 -3.59
N TRP A 16 -7.04 3.76 -4.70
CA TRP A 16 -6.34 3.59 -5.98
C TRP A 16 -7.21 3.89 -7.21
N THR A 17 -8.03 4.94 -7.10
CA THR A 17 -8.96 5.36 -8.16
C THR A 17 -8.26 5.86 -9.43
N GLY A 18 -6.94 6.07 -9.41
CA GLY A 18 -6.18 6.62 -10.52
C GLY A 18 -6.32 8.13 -10.62
N ILE A 19 -6.79 8.77 -9.55
CA ILE A 19 -6.89 10.22 -9.41
C ILE A 19 -5.60 10.73 -8.79
N LYS A 20 -5.08 11.82 -9.35
CA LYS A 20 -3.94 12.50 -8.75
C LYS A 20 -4.31 12.92 -7.32
N SER A 21 -3.49 12.57 -6.34
CA SER A 21 -3.72 12.74 -4.89
C SER A 21 -4.54 11.66 -4.15
N ASP A 22 -4.97 10.57 -4.80
CA ASP A 22 -5.43 9.41 -4.04
C ASP A 22 -4.27 8.79 -3.21
N ASP A 23 -4.62 8.01 -2.19
CA ASP A 23 -3.63 7.53 -1.21
C ASP A 23 -2.48 6.76 -1.89
N LEU A 24 -2.80 5.95 -2.92
CA LEU A 24 -1.80 5.18 -3.65
C LEU A 24 -0.94 6.05 -4.58
N ASP A 25 -1.50 7.06 -5.26
CA ASP A 25 -0.76 8.04 -6.07
C ASP A 25 0.18 8.86 -5.19
N VAL A 26 -0.30 9.34 -4.03
CA VAL A 26 0.56 10.03 -3.05
C VAL A 26 1.68 9.11 -2.59
N PHE A 27 1.35 7.87 -2.24
CA PHE A 27 2.33 6.86 -1.81
C PHE A 27 3.38 6.60 -2.91
N ALA A 28 2.96 6.38 -4.15
CA ALA A 28 3.87 6.08 -5.27
C ALA A 28 4.84 7.24 -5.59
N ARG A 29 4.44 8.49 -5.31
CA ARG A 29 5.26 9.70 -5.47
C ARG A 29 6.30 9.89 -4.36
N MET A 30 6.20 9.18 -3.24
CA MET A 30 7.22 9.23 -2.19
C MET A 30 8.54 8.61 -2.65
N THR A 31 9.64 8.93 -1.96
CA THR A 31 10.90 8.20 -2.13
C THR A 31 10.75 6.76 -1.65
N ARG A 32 11.57 5.83 -2.17
CA ARG A 32 11.54 4.42 -1.76
C ARG A 32 11.68 4.23 -0.26
N GLY A 33 12.63 4.92 0.38
CA GLY A 33 12.81 4.86 1.83
C GLY A 33 11.59 5.35 2.60
N LYS A 34 10.92 6.41 2.11
CA LYS A 34 9.72 6.92 2.77
C LYS A 34 8.51 6.00 2.58
N ARG A 35 8.38 5.35 1.41
CA ARG A 35 7.38 4.29 1.21
C ARG A 35 7.58 3.13 2.18
N ALA A 36 8.82 2.66 2.34
CA ALA A 36 9.13 1.59 3.29
C ALA A 36 8.73 1.94 4.73
N GLU A 37 9.13 3.12 5.22
CA GLU A 37 8.72 3.63 6.54
C GLU A 37 7.19 3.74 6.67
N THR A 38 6.52 4.16 5.60
CA THR A 38 5.06 4.31 5.57
C THR A 38 4.36 2.96 5.64
N LEU A 39 4.82 1.94 4.90
CA LEU A 39 4.28 0.58 4.96
C LEU A 39 4.44 -0.02 6.35
N GLU A 40 5.62 0.10 6.97
CA GLU A 40 5.85 -0.37 8.34
C GLU A 40 4.89 0.31 9.33
N LYS A 41 4.74 1.63 9.24
CA LYS A 41 3.85 2.40 10.13
C LYS A 41 2.38 2.03 9.94
N LEU A 42 1.90 1.94 8.71
CA LEU A 42 0.51 1.61 8.41
C LEU A 42 0.18 0.19 8.84
N TYR A 43 1.08 -0.76 8.54
CA TYR A 43 0.92 -2.14 8.96
C TYR A 43 0.84 -2.26 10.48
N ASN A 44 1.82 -1.72 11.22
CA ASN A 44 1.83 -1.77 12.69
C ASN A 44 0.63 -1.05 13.32
N LYS A 45 0.15 0.04 12.70
CA LYS A 45 -0.99 0.81 13.21
C LYS A 45 -2.31 0.06 13.07
N PHE A 46 -2.51 -0.62 11.95
CA PHE A 46 -3.81 -1.16 11.58
C PHE A 46 -3.92 -2.67 11.69
N ASN A 47 -2.81 -3.39 11.87
CA ASN A 47 -2.81 -4.82 12.12
C ASN A 47 -3.15 -5.10 13.61
N THR A 48 -4.44 -5.27 13.88
CA THR A 48 -5.02 -5.54 15.21
C THR A 48 -5.97 -6.74 15.12
N ASP A 49 -6.55 -7.19 16.23
CA ASP A 49 -7.45 -8.36 16.25
C ASP A 49 -8.64 -8.28 15.28
N LYS A 50 -9.10 -7.07 14.91
CA LYS A 50 -10.27 -6.86 14.05
C LYS A 50 -9.97 -6.13 12.75
N THR A 51 -8.75 -5.63 12.61
CA THR A 51 -8.37 -4.75 11.51
C THR A 51 -7.08 -5.25 10.90
N GLY A 52 -6.99 -5.22 9.57
CA GLY A 52 -5.76 -5.52 8.83
C GLY A 52 -5.43 -4.39 7.87
N PHE A 53 -4.15 -4.16 7.62
CA PHE A 53 -3.69 -3.34 6.51
C PHE A 53 -3.32 -4.23 5.33
N LEU A 54 -3.97 -4.01 4.20
CA LEU A 54 -3.66 -4.70 2.95
C LEU A 54 -2.48 -3.99 2.29
N MET A 55 -1.34 -4.69 2.21
CA MET A 55 -0.16 -4.19 1.51
C MET A 55 -0.50 -3.89 0.05
N PRO A 56 -0.06 -2.75 -0.50
CA PRO A 56 -0.30 -2.43 -1.89
C PRO A 56 0.47 -3.43 -2.77
N PHE A 57 -0.23 -4.11 -3.65
CA PHE A 57 0.38 -5.04 -4.61
C PHE A 57 0.14 -4.61 -6.06
N PHE A 58 -1.01 -3.98 -6.31
CA PHE A 58 -1.35 -3.42 -7.60
C PHE A 58 -2.38 -2.31 -7.38
N GLY A 59 -2.31 -1.27 -8.22
CA GLY A 59 -3.34 -0.24 -8.25
C GLY A 59 -3.11 0.75 -9.38
N VAL A 60 -4.16 1.48 -9.75
CA VAL A 60 -4.10 2.48 -10.81
C VAL A 60 -3.52 3.76 -10.22
N LEU A 61 -2.62 4.39 -10.96
CA LEU A 61 -2.02 5.68 -10.65
C LEU A 61 -2.48 6.72 -11.67
N ALA A 62 -2.36 8.00 -11.33
CA ALA A 62 -2.56 9.06 -12.30
C ALA A 62 -1.59 8.88 -13.50
N ASN A 63 -2.06 9.22 -14.71
CA ASN A 63 -1.26 9.05 -15.93
C ASN A 63 0.06 9.84 -15.90
N ASP A 64 0.10 10.95 -15.16
CA ASP A 64 1.26 11.83 -14.96
C ASP A 64 2.02 11.50 -13.66
N ASN A 65 1.84 10.30 -13.10
CA ASN A 65 2.55 9.90 -11.90
C ASN A 65 4.08 10.03 -12.11
N GLY A 66 4.64 11.02 -11.41
CA GLY A 66 6.06 11.36 -11.42
C GLY A 66 6.88 10.59 -10.39
N GLY A 67 6.23 9.64 -9.71
CA GLY A 67 6.85 8.74 -8.75
C GLY A 67 7.32 7.44 -9.36
N CYS A 68 7.28 6.39 -8.54
CA CYS A 68 7.53 5.04 -8.99
C CYS A 68 6.30 4.46 -9.73
N ARG A 69 6.56 3.46 -10.58
CA ARG A 69 5.61 2.80 -11.48
C ARG A 69 5.92 1.31 -11.60
N GLY A 70 4.88 0.55 -11.94
CA GLY A 70 4.91 -0.83 -12.39
C GLY A 70 5.10 -0.95 -13.92
N PRO A 71 4.48 -1.97 -14.57
CA PRO A 71 4.69 -2.26 -16.00
C PRO A 71 4.32 -1.10 -16.94
N LYS A 72 3.34 -0.27 -16.56
CA LYS A 72 2.99 0.97 -17.26
C LYS A 72 3.01 2.12 -16.27
N LYS A 73 3.25 3.35 -16.76
CA LYS A 73 3.34 4.57 -15.91
C LYS A 73 2.13 4.77 -14.98
N LYS A 74 0.94 4.35 -15.44
CA LYS A 74 -0.34 4.47 -14.73
C LYS A 74 -0.64 3.32 -13.75
N PHE A 75 0.33 2.49 -13.42
CA PHE A 75 0.14 1.38 -12.47
C PHE A 75 1.23 1.40 -11.42
N TYR A 76 0.84 1.04 -10.19
CA TYR A 76 1.74 0.67 -9.12
C TYR A 76 2.05 -0.84 -9.20
N SER A 77 3.26 -1.21 -8.84
CA SER A 77 3.62 -2.61 -8.54
C SER A 77 4.84 -2.60 -7.61
N PRO A 78 4.84 -3.37 -6.52
CA PRO A 78 5.96 -3.44 -5.59
C PRO A 78 7.13 -4.26 -6.15
N ASP A 79 6.91 -5.03 -7.22
CA ASP A 79 7.86 -5.97 -7.80
C ASP A 79 9.22 -5.31 -8.07
N ASN A 80 10.29 -6.02 -7.72
CA ASN A 80 11.67 -5.59 -7.89
C ASN A 80 12.09 -5.40 -9.37
N GLU A 81 11.35 -5.99 -10.32
CA GLU A 81 11.49 -5.76 -11.76
C GLU A 81 11.19 -4.29 -12.14
N TYR A 82 10.25 -3.64 -11.44
CA TYR A 82 9.81 -2.29 -11.76
C TYR A 82 10.48 -1.23 -10.87
N THR A 83 9.97 0.00 -10.92
CA THR A 83 10.66 1.14 -10.29
C THR A 83 10.28 1.37 -8.83
N CYS A 84 9.19 0.77 -8.33
CA CYS A 84 8.82 0.91 -6.93
C CYS A 84 9.70 0.04 -6.02
N LYS A 85 9.92 -1.25 -6.35
CA LYS A 85 10.83 -2.13 -5.62
C LYS A 85 10.54 -2.18 -4.11
N ASP A 86 9.26 -2.26 -3.77
CA ASP A 86 8.77 -2.34 -2.40
C ASP A 86 8.60 -3.79 -1.94
N GLU A 87 8.76 -4.78 -2.82
CA GLU A 87 8.56 -6.21 -2.58
C GLU A 87 9.39 -6.73 -1.39
N ASP A 88 10.69 -6.45 -1.35
CA ASP A 88 11.57 -6.91 -0.25
C ASP A 88 11.09 -6.39 1.12
N VAL A 89 10.62 -5.14 1.13
CA VAL A 89 10.11 -4.49 2.35
C VAL A 89 8.80 -5.14 2.77
N ILE A 90 7.87 -5.33 1.83
CA ILE A 90 6.59 -6.00 2.08
C ILE A 90 6.84 -7.41 2.62
N ASN A 91 7.71 -8.19 1.98
CA ASN A 91 8.06 -9.54 2.41
C ASN A 91 8.67 -9.54 3.81
N LYS A 92 9.57 -8.59 4.12
CA LYS A 92 10.15 -8.45 5.46
C LYS A 92 9.08 -8.15 6.51
N ILE A 93 8.16 -7.23 6.23
CA ILE A 93 7.09 -6.86 7.18
C ILE A 93 6.19 -8.07 7.47
N LEU A 94 5.78 -8.79 6.43
CA LEU A 94 4.91 -9.96 6.54
C LEU A 94 5.63 -11.18 7.15
N ALA A 95 6.93 -11.35 6.91
CA ALA A 95 7.72 -12.45 7.47
C ALA A 95 8.08 -12.24 8.95
N GLY A 96 8.20 -10.99 9.40
CA GLY A 96 8.37 -10.63 10.81
C GLY A 96 7.16 -10.96 11.68
N THR A 97 6.03 -11.30 11.07
CA THR A 97 4.79 -11.73 11.72
C THR A 97 4.76 -13.26 11.92
N LYS A 98 5.82 -13.84 12.49
CA LYS A 98 5.71 -15.15 13.13
C LYS A 98 5.29 -14.92 14.57
N ASN A 99 3.99 -15.14 14.84
CA ASN A 99 3.45 -15.27 16.19
C ASN A 99 4.23 -16.29 17.01
#